data_AF-A0A5M9MIS5-F1
#
_entry.id   AF-A0A5M9MIS5-F1
#
_cell.length_a   1.000
_cell.length_b   1.000
_cell.length_c   1.000
_cell.angle_alpha   90.00
_cell.angle_beta   90.00
_cell.angle_gamma   90.00
#
_symmetry.space_group_name_H-M   'P 1'
#
loop_
_entity.id
_entity.type
_entity.pdbx_description
1 polymer ?
#
loop_
_entity_poly.entity_id
_entity_poly.type
_entity_poly.pdbx_seq_one_letter_code
_entity_poly.pdbx_strand_id
1 'polypeptide(L)'
;MSYAEAASRGPKQSPDEALVVTRPTFLLHLIYKDESESTASLVDVDSPHVTAVDPNYLNQEIKTTTQAERIQREEEEEKKQEARAENKAKAKAKASSVRDNASNPVYIGNAVIVGVIGAGLGLGAYRKHVEGQLSWQLIGVWTGAIGALGVADYFVSK
;
A
#
# COMPACT_ATOMS: atom_id res chain seq x y z
N MET A 1 7.80 -17.99 -12.59
CA MET A 1 8.70 -18.37 -11.48
C MET A 1 7.90 -18.31 -10.18
N SER A 2 7.89 -19.37 -9.37
CA SER A 2 7.07 -19.48 -8.15
C SER A 2 7.91 -19.27 -6.89
N TYR A 3 7.38 -18.54 -5.90
CA TYR A 3 8.03 -18.27 -4.61
C TYR A 3 8.42 -19.54 -3.85
N ALA A 4 7.62 -20.59 -3.96
CA ALA A 4 7.87 -21.87 -3.30
C ALA A 4 9.18 -22.52 -3.78
N GLU A 5 9.51 -22.37 -5.06
CA GLU A 5 10.73 -22.94 -5.64
C GLU A 5 11.98 -22.21 -5.14
N ALA A 6 11.91 -20.89 -4.99
CA ALA A 6 13.01 -20.09 -4.46
C ALA A 6 13.30 -20.38 -2.97
N ALA A 7 12.26 -20.59 -2.15
CA ALA A 7 12.41 -20.90 -0.72
C ALA A 7 13.00 -22.31 -0.48
N SER A 8 12.73 -23.26 -1.37
CA SER A 8 13.23 -24.63 -1.26
C SER A 8 14.74 -24.78 -1.50
N ARG A 9 15.39 -23.76 -2.07
CA ARG A 9 16.83 -23.75 -2.38
C ARG A 9 17.62 -22.95 -1.34
N GLY A 10 17.53 -23.37 -0.07
CA GLY A 10 18.36 -22.83 1.00
C GLY A 10 19.86 -23.01 0.73
N PRO A 11 20.73 -22.26 1.43
CA PRO A 11 22.18 -22.35 1.26
C PRO A 11 22.66 -23.77 1.57
N LYS A 12 23.45 -24.35 0.67
CA LYS A 12 24.07 -25.66 0.88
C LYS A 12 25.25 -25.49 1.85
N GLN A 13 25.15 -26.13 3.02
CA GLN A 13 26.20 -26.13 4.04
C GLN A 13 27.50 -26.70 3.47
N SER A 14 28.62 -26.04 3.73
CA SER A 14 29.95 -26.49 3.27
C SER A 14 30.46 -27.64 4.17
N PRO A 15 31.34 -28.53 3.66
CA PRO A 15 31.83 -29.67 4.43
C PRO A 15 32.62 -29.27 5.70
N ASP A 16 33.22 -28.08 5.73
CA ASP A 16 33.96 -27.57 6.90
C ASP A 16 33.02 -27.21 8.07
N GLU A 17 31.80 -26.75 7.80
CA GLU A 17 30.81 -26.45 8.85
C GLU A 17 30.21 -27.72 9.47
N ALA A 18 30.23 -28.86 8.76
CA ALA A 18 29.75 -30.13 9.29
C ALA A 18 30.72 -30.76 10.32
N LEU A 19 32.02 -30.46 10.19
CA LEU A 19 33.07 -31.03 11.04
C LEU A 19 33.16 -30.38 12.43
N VAL A 20 32.65 -29.16 12.60
CA VAL A 20 32.62 -28.46 13.90
C VAL A 20 31.60 -29.11 14.84
N VAL A 21 30.51 -29.65 14.30
CA VAL A 21 29.43 -30.27 15.11
C VAL A 21 29.79 -31.69 15.58
N THR A 22 30.70 -32.38 14.90
CA THR A 22 30.90 -33.84 15.07
C THR A 22 32.18 -34.27 15.79
N ARG A 23 32.91 -33.36 16.44
CA ARG A 23 34.05 -33.73 17.31
C ARG A 23 33.79 -33.44 18.80
N PRO A 24 33.34 -34.43 19.59
CA PRO A 24 33.29 -34.34 21.03
C PRO A 24 34.53 -35.01 21.63
N THR A 25 35.64 -34.29 21.84
CA THR A 25 36.65 -34.75 22.81
C THR A 25 37.55 -33.61 23.30
N PHE A 26 37.31 -33.22 24.55
CA PHE A 26 38.31 -32.85 25.56
C PHE A 26 39.53 -32.03 25.14
N LEU A 27 39.56 -30.74 25.51
CA LEU A 27 40.64 -30.21 26.34
C LEU A 27 40.20 -28.97 27.13
N LEU A 28 39.84 -29.27 28.39
CA LEU A 28 39.89 -28.46 29.60
C LEU A 28 40.98 -27.37 29.58
N HIS A 29 40.59 -26.09 29.57
CA HIS A 29 41.49 -25.00 30.00
C HIS A 29 40.75 -24.03 30.94
N LEU A 30 40.91 -24.32 32.23
CA LEU A 30 40.90 -23.45 33.42
C LEU A 30 39.95 -22.23 33.39
N ILE A 31 38.77 -22.40 34.01
CA ILE A 31 38.06 -21.28 34.64
C ILE A 31 38.66 -21.13 36.05
N TYR A 32 39.53 -20.14 36.24
CA TYR A 32 39.99 -19.71 37.55
C TYR A 32 38.80 -19.05 38.26
N LYS A 33 38.29 -19.69 39.32
CA LYS A 33 37.28 -19.11 40.21
C LYS A 33 38.03 -18.53 41.40
N ASP A 34 38.27 -17.22 41.38
CA ASP A 34 38.76 -16.48 42.54
C ASP A 34 37.56 -15.90 43.29
N GLU A 35 37.47 -16.27 44.56
CA GLU A 35 36.40 -15.95 45.48
C GLU A 35 36.50 -14.47 45.86
N SER A 36 35.60 -13.65 45.34
CA SER A 36 35.34 -12.31 45.85
C SER A 36 33.87 -11.96 45.57
N GLU A 37 32.99 -12.78 46.13
CA GLU A 37 31.56 -12.49 46.25
C GLU A 37 31.39 -11.27 47.17
N SER A 38 31.58 -10.09 46.61
CA SER A 38 31.34 -8.82 47.29
C SER A 38 29.82 -8.62 47.37
N THR A 39 29.23 -9.05 48.47
CA THR A 39 27.81 -8.84 48.83
C THR A 39 27.46 -7.38 49.12
N ALA A 40 28.33 -6.43 48.74
CA ALA A 40 28.16 -4.99 48.93
C ALA A 40 27.21 -4.34 47.91
N SER A 41 26.73 -5.09 46.91
CA SER A 41 25.69 -4.65 45.96
C SER A 41 24.29 -5.16 46.34
N LEU A 42 24.06 -5.48 47.61
CA LEU A 42 22.73 -5.76 48.15
C LEU A 42 22.14 -4.50 48.83
N VAL A 43 22.36 -3.34 48.23
CA VAL A 43 21.57 -2.16 48.57
C VAL A 43 20.23 -2.35 47.87
N ASP A 44 19.19 -2.54 48.67
CA ASP A 44 17.81 -2.63 48.23
C ASP A 44 17.51 -1.50 47.25
N VAL A 45 17.21 -1.83 46.00
CA VAL A 45 16.83 -0.84 44.97
C VAL A 45 15.34 -0.50 45.15
N ASP A 46 14.92 -0.28 46.39
CA ASP A 46 13.65 0.32 46.72
C ASP A 46 13.79 1.85 46.59
N SER A 47 13.99 2.29 45.34
CA SER A 47 13.50 3.61 44.95
C SER A 47 12.06 3.40 44.48
N PRO A 48 11.02 3.82 45.22
CA PRO A 48 9.68 3.94 44.69
C PRO A 48 9.63 5.15 43.74
N HIS A 49 10.52 5.18 42.75
CA HIS A 49 10.49 6.15 41.68
C HIS A 49 9.67 5.55 40.54
N VAL A 50 8.36 5.45 40.76
CA VAL A 50 7.42 5.31 39.66
C VAL A 50 7.40 6.68 38.98
N THR A 51 8.20 6.83 37.92
CA THR A 51 8.01 7.95 36.99
C THR A 51 6.64 7.78 36.36
N ALA A 52 5.63 8.43 36.94
CA ALA A 52 4.34 8.57 36.30
C ALA A 52 4.58 9.31 34.98
N VAL A 53 4.14 8.71 33.88
CA VAL A 53 4.19 9.36 32.58
C VAL A 53 3.39 10.65 32.68
N ASP A 54 3.96 11.76 32.20
CA ASP A 54 3.29 13.05 32.22
C ASP A 54 1.89 12.93 31.60
N PRO A 55 0.84 13.48 32.24
CA PRO A 55 -0.52 13.41 31.71
C PRO A 55 -0.64 14.10 30.34
N ASN A 56 0.32 14.97 30.00
CA ASN A 56 0.42 15.65 28.72
C ASN A 56 1.23 14.89 27.66
N TYR A 57 1.62 13.63 27.90
CA TYR A 57 2.44 12.83 26.97
C TYR A 57 1.88 12.76 25.55
N LEU A 58 0.54 12.70 25.41
CA LEU A 58 -0.13 12.69 24.11
C LEU A 58 0.03 13.99 23.31
N ASN A 59 0.33 15.11 23.97
CA ASN A 59 0.47 16.43 23.36
C ASN A 59 1.94 16.85 23.19
N GLN A 60 2.90 15.99 23.52
CA GLN A 60 4.32 16.33 23.41
C GLN A 60 4.81 16.29 21.97
N GLU A 61 5.69 17.23 21.63
CA GLU A 61 6.35 17.26 20.33
C GLU A 61 7.18 15.98 20.11
N ILE A 62 7.03 15.36 18.95
CA ILE A 62 7.62 14.06 18.63
C ILE A 62 9.14 14.22 18.47
N LYS A 63 9.90 13.83 19.49
CA LYS A 63 11.35 14.06 19.54
C LYS A 63 12.17 13.14 18.62
N THR A 64 11.55 12.11 18.04
CA THR A 64 12.27 11.07 17.27
C THR A 64 11.66 10.85 15.89
N THR A 65 12.52 10.74 14.87
CA THR A 65 12.12 10.57 13.46
C THR A 65 11.28 9.31 13.19
N THR A 66 11.48 8.24 13.96
CA THR A 66 10.73 6.97 13.82
C THR A 66 9.28 7.04 14.30
N GLN A 67 8.99 7.92 15.26
CA GLN A 67 7.62 8.15 15.74
C GLN A 67 6.84 9.04 14.75
N ALA A 68 7.51 10.01 14.12
CA ALA A 68 6.90 10.82 13.06
C ALA A 68 6.50 9.97 11.84
N GLU A 69 7.33 8.99 11.46
CA GLU A 69 7.01 8.08 10.35
C GLU A 69 5.78 7.19 10.64
N ARG A 70 5.58 6.77 11.89
CA ARG A 70 4.39 6.00 12.29
C ARG A 70 3.11 6.83 12.14
N ILE A 71 3.12 8.06 12.61
CA ILE A 71 1.96 8.96 12.54
C ILE A 71 1.62 9.30 11.09
N GLN A 72 2.62 9.58 10.25
CA GLN A 72 2.39 9.80 8.82
C GLN A 72 1.75 8.58 8.14
N ARG A 73 2.18 7.37 8.51
CA ARG A 73 1.60 6.13 7.98
C ARG A 73 0.15 5.93 8.44
N GLU A 74 -0.14 6.20 9.70
CA GLU A 74 -1.49 6.11 10.27
C GLU A 74 -2.42 7.13 9.62
N GLU A 75 -1.97 8.39 9.43
CA GLU A 75 -2.74 9.42 8.71
C GLU A 75 -2.99 9.07 7.24
N GLU A 76 -1.99 8.50 6.54
CA GLU A 76 -2.17 8.03 5.17
C GLU A 76 -3.18 6.88 5.09
N GLU A 77 -3.15 5.96 6.05
CA GLU A 77 -4.09 4.85 6.12
C GLU A 77 -5.50 5.34 6.42
N GLU A 78 -5.66 6.30 7.33
CA GLU A 78 -6.93 6.95 7.64
C GLU A 78 -7.50 7.67 6.40
N LYS A 79 -6.70 8.51 5.72
CA LYS A 79 -7.10 9.15 4.46
C LYS A 79 -7.48 8.14 3.38
N LYS A 80 -6.75 7.03 3.26
CA LYS A 80 -7.10 5.94 2.33
C LYS A 80 -8.40 5.25 2.73
N GLN A 81 -8.68 5.08 4.02
CA GLN A 81 -9.93 4.49 4.50
C GLN A 81 -11.11 5.43 4.27
N GLU A 82 -10.97 6.73 4.55
CA GLU A 82 -11.97 7.76 4.27
C GLU A 82 -12.28 7.84 2.77
N ALA A 83 -11.25 7.91 1.92
CA ALA A 83 -11.43 7.91 0.47
C ALA A 83 -12.12 6.63 -0.01
N ARG A 84 -11.80 5.47 0.58
CA ARG A 84 -12.50 4.21 0.28
C ARG A 84 -13.96 4.24 0.73
N ALA A 85 -14.27 4.80 1.90
CA ALA A 85 -15.62 4.93 2.41
C ALA A 85 -16.46 5.88 1.54
N GLU A 86 -15.91 7.04 1.17
CA GLU A 86 -16.53 8.00 0.26
C GLU A 86 -16.77 7.38 -1.12
N ASN A 87 -15.79 6.69 -1.68
CA ASN A 87 -15.93 6.00 -2.96
C ASN A 87 -16.99 4.89 -2.89
N LYS A 88 -17.08 4.15 -1.79
CA LYS A 88 -18.14 3.15 -1.56
C LYS A 88 -19.52 3.82 -1.47
N ALA A 89 -19.64 4.95 -0.76
CA ALA A 89 -20.89 5.69 -0.65
C ALA A 89 -21.34 6.22 -2.03
N LYS A 90 -20.43 6.84 -2.80
CA LYS A 90 -20.67 7.30 -4.17
C LYS A 90 -21.06 6.15 -5.10
N ALA A 91 -20.39 5.00 -4.98
CA ALA A 91 -20.72 3.81 -5.76
C ALA A 91 -22.12 3.28 -5.44
N LYS A 92 -22.50 3.21 -4.15
CA LYS A 92 -23.86 2.83 -3.73
C LYS A 92 -24.92 3.81 -4.23
N ALA A 93 -24.67 5.11 -4.13
CA ALA A 93 -25.59 6.14 -4.62
C ALA A 93 -25.77 6.07 -6.15
N LYS A 94 -24.69 5.81 -6.90
CA LYS A 94 -24.78 5.57 -8.34
C LYS A 94 -25.52 4.27 -8.66
N ALA A 95 -25.31 3.21 -7.88
CA ALA A 95 -25.99 1.94 -8.09
C ALA A 95 -27.50 2.06 -7.82
N SER A 96 -27.90 2.80 -6.78
CA SER A 96 -29.32 3.08 -6.52
C SER A 96 -29.92 3.93 -7.63
N SER A 97 -29.25 4.99 -8.10
CA SER A 97 -29.77 5.83 -9.18
C SER A 97 -29.97 5.07 -10.49
N VAL A 98 -29.08 4.11 -10.81
CA VAL A 98 -29.25 3.23 -11.97
C VAL A 98 -30.47 2.33 -11.79
N ARG A 99 -30.68 1.79 -10.58
CA ARG A 99 -31.83 0.93 -10.27
C ARG A 99 -33.15 1.69 -10.33
N ASP A 100 -33.18 2.92 -9.84
CA ASP A 100 -34.36 3.78 -9.85
C ASP A 100 -34.77 4.16 -11.28
N ASN A 101 -33.81 4.26 -12.20
CA ASN A 101 -34.04 4.58 -13.60
C ASN A 101 -34.10 3.35 -14.53
N ALA A 102 -34.08 2.13 -13.97
CA ALA A 102 -34.05 0.89 -14.74
C ALA A 102 -35.35 0.63 -15.53
N SER A 103 -36.46 1.26 -15.14
CA SER A 103 -37.74 1.20 -15.86
C SER A 103 -37.91 2.30 -16.91
N ASN A 104 -36.95 3.22 -17.03
CA ASN A 104 -37.03 4.32 -17.98
C ASN A 104 -36.48 3.89 -19.36
N PRO A 105 -37.34 3.81 -20.40
CA PRO A 105 -36.91 3.35 -21.72
C PRO A 105 -35.88 4.27 -22.38
N VAL A 106 -35.92 5.59 -22.08
CA VAL A 106 -34.96 6.56 -22.62
C VAL A 106 -33.57 6.30 -22.04
N TYR A 107 -33.49 5.98 -20.75
CA TYR A 107 -32.22 5.68 -20.09
C TYR A 107 -31.60 4.39 -20.63
N ILE A 108 -32.40 3.33 -20.76
CA ILE A 108 -31.96 2.07 -21.35
C ILE A 108 -31.51 2.28 -22.80
N GLY A 109 -32.29 3.01 -23.60
CA GLY A 109 -31.94 3.33 -24.99
C GLY A 109 -30.61 4.05 -25.10
N ASN A 110 -30.40 5.11 -24.31
CA ASN A 110 -29.14 5.85 -24.29
C ASN A 110 -27.97 4.98 -23.82
N ALA A 111 -28.17 4.13 -22.81
CA ALA A 111 -27.14 3.21 -22.34
C ALA A 111 -26.73 2.19 -23.43
N VAL A 112 -27.68 1.68 -24.20
CA VAL A 112 -27.40 0.78 -25.34
C VAL A 112 -26.61 1.52 -26.43
N ILE A 113 -27.03 2.73 -26.81
CA ILE A 113 -26.34 3.53 -27.84
C ILE A 113 -24.89 3.80 -27.41
N VAL A 114 -24.68 4.27 -26.18
CA VAL A 114 -23.35 4.51 -25.62
C VAL A 114 -22.53 3.21 -25.57
N GLY A 115 -23.16 2.09 -25.21
CA GLY A 115 -22.53 0.77 -25.20
C GLY A 115 -22.06 0.33 -26.58
N VAL A 116 -22.88 0.49 -27.62
CA VAL A 116 -22.53 0.15 -29.01
C VAL A 116 -21.39 1.02 -29.52
N ILE A 117 -21.45 2.34 -29.28
CA ILE A 117 -20.39 3.27 -29.65
C ILE A 117 -19.08 2.89 -28.93
N GLY A 118 -19.14 2.66 -27.62
CA GLY A 118 -17.98 2.26 -26.81
C GLY A 118 -17.37 0.94 -27.26
N ALA A 119 -18.19 -0.07 -27.56
CA ALA A 119 -17.73 -1.36 -28.07
C ALA A 119 -17.07 -1.21 -29.45
N GLY A 120 -17.67 -0.45 -30.37
CA GLY A 120 -17.10 -0.18 -31.69
C GLY A 120 -15.76 0.53 -31.61
N LEU A 121 -15.66 1.59 -30.81
CA LEU A 121 -14.43 2.33 -30.58
C LEU A 121 -13.37 1.47 -29.87
N GLY A 122 -13.77 0.65 -28.89
CA GLY A 122 -12.87 -0.24 -28.15
C GLY A 122 -12.26 -1.32 -29.04
N LEU A 123 -13.05 -1.97 -29.89
CA LEU A 123 -12.56 -2.97 -30.85
C LEU A 123 -11.62 -2.33 -31.90
N GLY A 124 -11.97 -1.14 -32.39
CA GLY A 124 -11.14 -0.39 -33.33
C GLY A 124 -9.80 0.05 -32.70
N ALA A 125 -9.84 0.54 -31.46
CA ALA A 125 -8.64 0.93 -30.72
C ALA A 125 -7.76 -0.29 -30.40
N TYR A 126 -8.35 -1.44 -30.04
CA TYR A 126 -7.62 -2.68 -29.81
C TYR A 126 -6.88 -3.14 -31.06
N ARG A 127 -7.53 -3.15 -32.23
CA ARG A 127 -6.87 -3.48 -33.50
C ARG A 127 -5.70 -2.53 -33.80
N LYS A 128 -5.92 -1.21 -33.69
CA LYS A 128 -4.85 -0.21 -33.88
C LYS A 128 -3.74 -0.31 -32.83
N HIS A 129 -4.04 -0.77 -31.63
CA HIS A 129 -3.05 -0.99 -30.59
C HIS A 129 -2.14 -2.18 -30.95
N VAL A 130 -2.72 -3.29 -31.41
CA VAL A 130 -1.98 -4.46 -31.90
C VAL A 130 -1.11 -4.12 -33.10
N GLU A 131 -1.58 -3.22 -33.98
CA GLU A 131 -0.81 -2.70 -35.13
C GLU A 131 0.26 -1.65 -34.74
N GLY A 132 0.36 -1.26 -33.47
CA GLY A 132 1.32 -0.25 -32.98
C GLY A 132 1.00 1.18 -33.42
N GLN A 133 -0.16 1.43 -34.02
CA GLN A 133 -0.57 2.75 -34.54
C GLN A 133 -1.35 3.60 -33.51
N LEU A 134 -1.67 3.03 -32.34
CA LEU A 134 -2.35 3.75 -31.27
C LEU A 134 -1.36 4.68 -30.54
N SER A 135 -1.21 5.91 -31.02
CA SER A 135 -0.37 6.93 -30.40
C SER A 135 -1.14 7.78 -29.39
N TRP A 136 -0.51 8.10 -28.26
CA TRP A 136 -1.01 9.09 -27.30
C TRP A 136 -1.20 10.48 -27.94
N GLN A 137 -0.39 10.82 -28.95
CA GLN A 137 -0.57 12.06 -29.70
C GLN A 137 -1.87 12.05 -30.49
N LEU A 138 -2.23 10.92 -31.12
CA LEU A 138 -3.48 10.79 -31.87
C LEU A 138 -4.68 10.94 -30.94
N ILE A 139 -4.66 10.27 -29.78
CA ILE A 139 -5.70 10.39 -28.75
C ILE A 139 -5.79 11.83 -28.26
N GLY A 140 -4.64 12.47 -28.01
CA GLY A 140 -4.55 13.86 -27.58
C GLY A 140 -5.13 14.85 -28.60
N VAL A 141 -4.84 14.65 -29.90
CA VAL A 141 -5.38 15.50 -30.97
C VAL A 141 -6.90 15.36 -31.07
N TRP A 142 -7.44 14.14 -31.06
CA TRP A 142 -8.89 13.93 -31.13
C TRP A 142 -9.62 14.46 -29.90
N THR A 143 -9.08 14.19 -28.70
CA THR A 143 -9.64 14.72 -27.45
C THR A 143 -9.57 16.25 -27.43
N GLY A 144 -8.45 16.82 -27.86
CA GLY A 144 -8.24 18.25 -27.96
C GLY A 144 -9.18 18.93 -28.96
N ALA A 145 -9.40 18.33 -30.13
CA ALA A 145 -10.33 18.84 -31.13
C ALA A 145 -11.78 18.86 -30.61
N ILE A 146 -12.22 17.77 -29.97
CA ILE A 146 -13.55 17.71 -29.34
C ILE A 146 -13.69 18.77 -28.24
N GLY A 147 -12.66 18.92 -27.40
CA GLY A 147 -12.64 19.95 -26.36
C GLY A 147 -12.71 21.36 -26.94
N ALA A 148 -11.96 21.66 -27.99
CA ALA A 148 -11.96 22.96 -28.65
C ALA A 148 -13.32 23.29 -29.28
N LEU A 149 -13.97 22.32 -29.93
CA LEU A 149 -15.32 22.48 -30.46
C LEU A 149 -16.34 22.74 -29.35
N GLY A 150 -16.26 22.04 -28.23
CA GLY A 150 -17.14 22.27 -27.08
C GLY A 150 -16.96 23.65 -26.45
N VAL A 151 -15.73 24.14 -26.35
CA VAL A 151 -15.45 25.51 -25.88
C VAL A 151 -16.02 26.53 -26.85
N ALA A 152 -15.80 26.36 -28.16
CA ALA A 152 -16.34 27.26 -29.17
C ALA A 152 -17.87 27.30 -29.14
N ASP A 153 -18.52 26.14 -29.07
CA ASP A 153 -19.98 26.02 -28.99
C ASP A 153 -20.54 26.71 -27.73
N TYR A 154 -19.88 26.54 -26.58
CA TYR A 154 -20.27 27.22 -25.33
C TYR A 154 -20.23 28.75 -25.44
N PHE A 155 -19.22 29.31 -26.10
CA PHE A 155 -19.09 30.76 -26.29
C PHE A 155 -20.01 31.32 -27.38
N VAL A 156 -20.38 30.52 -28.38
CA VAL A 156 -21.33 30.92 -29.44
C VAL A 156 -22.79 30.80 -28.97
N SER A 157 -23.09 29.83 -28.12
CA SER A 157 -24.43 29.57 -27.59
C SER A 157 -24.79 30.40 -26.34
N LYS A 158 -23.94 31.35 -25.95
CA LYS A 158 -24.14 32.29 -24.83
C LYS A 158 -24.48 33.68 -25.33
#